data_AF-A0A944MIQ5-F1
#
_entry.id   AF-A0A944MIQ5-F1
#
_cell.length_a   1.000
_cell.length_b   1.000
_cell.length_c   1.000
_cell.angle_alpha   90.00
_cell.angle_beta   90.00
_cell.angle_gamma   90.00
#
_symmetry.space_group_name_H-M   'P 1'
#
loop_
_entity.id
_entity.type
_entity.pdbx_description
1 polymer ?
#
loop_
_entity_poly.entity_id
_entity_poly.type
_entity_poly.pdbx_seq_one_letter_code
_entity_poly.pdbx_strand_id
1 'polypeptide(L)'
;MMSLADFANRLRKNRRHWRKWAGRRDISCYRLYDRDMPEFPLAVDWYEGEVHAQLFARQGRDPLELSEEKSVGDAICEALEIPAAALAFKTRQRQRGPAQYEKTGNPGRRRVISEAGLKFEVDLHSYLDTGLFLDHRETRALIRRRIEGRRMLNLFAYTGSFSVYAAAGGALATTSVDLSNTYLNWTRRNLTLNGFAEENHQLVRSDVFEFLQRAGIERRVYGLILLDPPSFSNSKKMQATLDLQRDHRRLIEACLGLLTPGGELYFSTNKRRFKLDPALASLPGCEEITDQTLPDDFKRHPAHRCWIFRQA
;
A
#
# COMPACT_ATOMS: atom_id res chain seq x y z
N MET A 1 17.36 6.39 29.26
CA MET A 1 16.49 6.77 28.14
C MET A 1 17.38 7.14 26.97
N MET A 2 17.12 6.62 25.77
CA MET A 2 17.87 7.03 24.58
C MET A 2 17.57 8.48 24.21
N SER A 3 18.60 9.22 23.78
CA SER A 3 18.53 10.65 23.46
C SER A 3 18.14 10.92 22.00
N LEU A 4 17.79 12.18 21.68
CA LEU A 4 17.63 12.62 20.28
C LEU A 4 18.91 12.40 19.45
N ALA A 5 20.09 12.52 20.07
CA ALA A 5 21.36 12.24 19.42
C ALA A 5 21.49 10.76 19.03
N ASP A 6 21.03 9.84 19.90
CA ASP A 6 21.02 8.40 19.59
C ASP A 6 20.07 8.10 18.43
N PHE A 7 18.91 8.74 18.40
CA PHE A 7 17.95 8.64 17.31
C PHE A 7 18.52 9.15 15.97
N ALA A 8 19.12 10.35 15.96
CA ALA A 8 19.78 10.91 14.79
C ALA A 8 20.91 10.00 14.28
N ASN A 9 21.72 9.45 15.19
CA ASN A 9 22.79 8.50 14.85
C ASN A 9 22.24 7.20 14.24
N ARG A 10 21.10 6.71 14.74
CA ARG A 10 20.41 5.55 14.16
C ARG A 10 19.93 5.85 12.74
N LEU A 11 19.32 7.01 12.51
CA LEU A 11 18.88 7.45 11.18
C LEU A 11 20.06 7.54 10.19
N ARG A 12 21.19 8.15 10.59
CA ARG A 12 22.40 8.23 9.75
C ARG A 12 22.93 6.85 9.36
N LYS A 13 22.96 5.90 10.31
CA LYS A 13 23.38 4.51 10.05
C LYS A 13 22.43 3.83 9.06
N ASN A 14 21.12 3.92 9.30
CA ASN A 14 20.10 3.35 8.43
C ASN A 14 20.13 3.96 7.03
N ARG A 15 20.31 5.29 6.91
CA ARG A 15 20.43 5.99 5.62
C ARG A 15 21.56 5.41 4.78
N ARG A 16 22.75 5.19 5.36
CA ARG A 16 23.90 4.59 4.66
C ARG A 16 23.60 3.16 4.21
N HIS A 17 23.02 2.35 5.08
CA HIS A 17 22.68 0.96 4.78
C HIS A 17 21.64 0.86 3.65
N TRP A 18 20.48 1.49 3.84
CA TRP A 18 19.35 1.40 2.92
C TRP A 18 19.62 2.08 1.58
N ARG A 19 20.39 3.18 1.54
CA ARG A 19 20.80 3.79 0.25
C ARG A 19 21.61 2.81 -0.60
N LYS A 20 22.55 2.08 0.00
CA LYS A 20 23.35 1.07 -0.71
C LYS A 20 22.51 -0.12 -1.17
N TRP A 21 21.57 -0.55 -0.33
CA TRP A 21 20.62 -1.61 -0.65
C TRP A 21 19.69 -1.22 -1.80
N ALA A 22 19.08 -0.03 -1.73
CA ALA A 22 18.12 0.47 -2.69
C ALA A 22 18.76 0.71 -4.06
N GLY A 23 19.98 1.28 -4.09
CA GLY A 23 20.73 1.48 -5.32
C GLY A 23 21.09 0.18 -6.07
N ARG A 24 21.24 -0.95 -5.37
CA ARG A 24 21.46 -2.27 -6.01
C ARG A 24 20.19 -2.86 -6.63
N ARG A 25 19.02 -2.33 -6.29
CA ARG A 25 17.70 -2.86 -6.67
C ARG A 25 16.89 -1.90 -7.53
N ASP A 26 17.47 -0.77 -7.94
CA ASP A 26 16.78 0.29 -8.66
C ASP A 26 15.50 0.78 -7.94
N ILE A 27 15.62 0.94 -6.62
CA ILE A 27 14.56 1.46 -5.75
C ILE A 27 14.95 2.86 -5.31
N SER A 28 14.05 3.82 -5.50
CA SER A 28 14.28 5.21 -5.08
C SER A 28 13.57 5.56 -3.75
N CYS A 29 12.56 4.78 -3.37
CA CYS A 29 11.70 5.01 -2.22
C CYS A 29 11.64 3.80 -1.28
N TYR A 30 11.92 4.02 0.01
CA TYR A 30 12.07 2.93 0.98
C TYR A 30 11.90 3.37 2.43
N ARG A 31 11.60 2.40 3.30
CA ARG A 31 11.55 2.57 4.76
C ARG A 31 12.96 2.71 5.30
N LEU A 32 13.27 3.87 5.86
CA LEU A 32 14.56 4.16 6.45
C LEU A 32 14.61 3.74 7.93
N TYR A 33 13.52 3.94 8.65
CA TYR A 33 13.41 3.66 10.08
C TYR A 33 12.01 3.15 10.38
N ASP A 34 11.89 2.07 11.13
CA ASP A 34 10.61 1.49 11.50
C ASP A 34 10.58 1.09 12.97
N ARG A 35 10.26 2.07 13.82
CA ARG A 35 10.16 1.92 15.28
C ARG A 35 11.40 1.23 15.85
N ASP A 36 12.57 1.59 15.34
CA ASP A 36 13.81 0.91 15.72
C ASP A 36 14.11 1.06 17.22
N MET A 37 13.60 2.13 17.83
CA MET A 37 13.74 2.50 19.23
C MET A 37 12.36 2.74 19.83
N PRO A 38 12.02 2.11 20.98
CA PRO A 38 10.72 2.28 21.64
C PRO A 38 10.38 3.73 22.01
N GLU A 39 11.39 4.54 22.32
CA GLU A 39 11.28 5.95 22.65
C GLU A 39 10.78 6.78 21.46
N PHE A 40 11.11 6.36 20.24
CA PHE A 40 10.77 7.03 18.99
C PHE A 40 9.94 6.09 18.11
N PRO A 41 8.64 5.90 18.42
CA PRO A 41 7.77 5.01 17.67
C PRO A 41 7.35 5.65 16.34
N LEU A 42 8.34 5.90 15.48
CA LEU A 42 8.21 6.54 14.19
C LEU A 42 8.39 5.52 13.07
N ALA A 43 7.74 5.83 11.96
CA ALA A 43 7.99 5.29 10.65
C ALA A 43 8.63 6.42 9.82
N VAL A 44 9.83 6.25 9.29
CA VAL A 44 10.47 7.26 8.42
C VAL A 44 10.69 6.64 7.04
N ASP A 45 10.04 7.19 6.03
CA ASP A 45 10.12 6.78 4.63
C ASP A 45 10.87 7.81 3.81
N TRP A 46 11.77 7.35 2.95
CA TRP A 46 12.52 8.17 2.01
C TRP A 46 11.84 8.18 0.63
N TYR A 47 11.70 9.35 0.02
CA TYR A 47 11.13 9.59 -1.31
C TYR A 47 12.00 10.57 -2.11
N GLU A 48 13.09 10.08 -2.72
CA GLU A 48 13.93 10.87 -3.65
C GLU A 48 14.29 12.29 -3.15
N GLY A 49 14.84 12.39 -1.94
CA GLY A 49 15.24 13.68 -1.34
C GLY A 49 14.22 14.28 -0.38
N GLU A 50 13.00 13.76 -0.36
CA GLU A 50 11.98 14.09 0.65
C GLU A 50 11.76 12.93 1.61
N VAL A 51 11.18 13.25 2.76
CA VAL A 51 10.95 12.31 3.84
C VAL A 51 9.52 12.42 4.31
N HIS A 52 8.87 11.27 4.45
CA HIS A 52 7.61 11.15 5.17
C HIS A 52 7.86 10.48 6.51
N ALA A 53 7.64 11.20 7.61
CA ALA A 53 7.76 10.71 8.96
C ALA A 53 6.38 10.57 9.60
N GLN A 54 6.05 9.38 10.07
CA GLN A 54 4.78 9.07 10.70
C GLN A 54 5.01 8.65 12.16
N LEU A 55 4.52 9.45 13.10
CA LEU A 55 4.50 9.11 14.52
C LEU A 55 3.30 8.22 14.83
N PHE A 56 3.56 7.08 15.48
CA PHE A 56 2.53 6.19 16.00
C PHE A 56 2.21 6.54 17.45
N ALA A 57 0.93 6.44 17.83
CA ALA A 57 0.50 6.58 19.21
C ALA A 57 1.24 5.60 20.14
N ARG A 58 1.73 6.13 21.27
CA ARG A 58 2.35 5.35 22.33
C ARG A 58 1.27 4.69 23.17
N GLN A 59 1.38 3.38 23.42
CA GLN A 59 0.42 2.69 24.29
C GLN A 59 0.57 3.23 25.72
N GLY A 60 -0.52 3.75 26.28
CA GLY A 60 -0.56 4.24 27.66
C GLY A 60 0.30 5.48 27.94
N ARG A 61 0.66 6.26 26.91
CA ARG A 61 1.31 7.57 27.08
C ARG A 61 0.58 8.61 26.25
N ASP A 62 0.65 9.85 26.69
CA ASP A 62 0.12 10.98 25.94
C ASP A 62 0.84 11.14 24.59
N PRO A 63 0.17 11.74 23.59
CA PRO A 63 0.83 12.20 22.38
C PRO A 63 2.05 13.06 22.72
N LEU A 64 3.02 13.14 21.79
CA LEU A 64 4.11 14.09 21.95
C LEU A 64 3.56 15.51 21.94
N GLU A 65 4.12 16.38 22.77
CA GLU A 65 3.83 17.81 22.70
C GLU A 65 4.37 18.38 21.38
N LEU A 66 3.78 19.48 20.88
CA LEU A 66 4.19 20.09 19.62
C LEU A 66 5.68 20.46 19.57
N SER A 67 6.26 20.85 20.71
CA SER A 67 7.68 21.16 20.85
C SER A 67 8.58 19.91 20.74
N GLU A 68 8.10 18.77 21.22
CA GLU A 68 8.78 17.48 21.09
C GLU A 68 8.71 16.97 19.65
N GLU A 69 7.53 17.05 19.00
CA GLU A 69 7.36 16.71 17.59
C GLU A 69 8.30 17.54 16.70
N LYS A 70 8.39 18.86 16.97
CA LYS A 70 9.33 19.75 16.29
C LYS A 70 10.78 19.33 16.49
N SER A 71 11.18 19.04 17.74
CA SER A 71 12.55 18.62 18.04
C SER A 71 12.93 17.30 17.35
N VAL A 72 11.99 16.35 17.28
CA VAL A 72 12.15 15.11 16.51
C VAL A 72 12.27 15.40 15.01
N GLY A 73 11.43 16.28 14.48
CA GLY A 73 11.48 16.71 13.08
C GLY A 73 12.81 17.36 12.71
N ASP A 74 13.29 18.28 13.54
CA ASP A 74 14.59 18.95 13.36
C ASP A 74 15.75 17.92 13.39
N ALA A 75 15.69 16.95 14.30
CA ALA A 75 16.66 15.85 14.35
C ALA A 75 16.62 14.95 13.10
N ILE A 76 15.44 14.71 12.50
CA ILE A 76 15.31 13.99 11.23
C ILE A 76 15.98 14.78 10.11
N CYS A 77 15.69 16.09 10.00
CA CYS A 77 16.24 16.97 8.98
C CYS A 77 17.77 17.05 9.05
N GLU A 78 18.32 17.26 10.26
CA GLU A 78 19.76 17.30 10.50
C GLU A 78 20.43 15.94 10.22
N ALA A 79 19.83 14.84 10.65
CA ALA A 79 20.39 13.50 10.46
C ALA A 79 20.42 13.07 8.98
N LEU A 80 19.43 13.50 8.20
CA LEU A 80 19.28 13.12 6.80
C LEU A 80 19.77 14.20 5.82
N GLU A 81 20.26 15.33 6.34
CA GLU A 81 20.77 16.47 5.58
C GLU A 81 19.75 17.01 4.56
N ILE A 82 18.49 17.15 5.00
CA ILE A 82 17.40 17.67 4.18
C ILE A 82 16.87 19.01 4.73
N PRO A 83 16.37 19.92 3.87
CA PRO A 83 15.71 21.12 4.34
C PRO A 83 14.38 20.77 5.01
N ALA A 84 13.93 21.58 5.97
CA ALA A 84 12.67 21.37 6.69
C ALA A 84 11.45 21.24 5.75
N ALA A 85 11.44 21.97 4.62
CA ALA A 85 10.39 21.89 3.62
C ALA A 85 10.29 20.51 2.91
N ALA A 86 11.33 19.69 2.98
CA ALA A 86 11.36 18.33 2.43
C ALA A 86 10.89 17.26 3.42
N LEU A 87 10.50 17.65 4.64
CA LEU A 87 9.95 16.76 5.66
C LEU A 87 8.42 16.90 5.75
N ALA A 88 7.72 15.83 5.40
CA ALA A 88 6.31 15.64 5.73
C ALA A 88 6.19 14.87 7.04
N PHE A 89 6.03 15.58 8.16
CA PHE A 89 5.81 14.97 9.48
C PHE A 89 4.31 14.84 9.77
N LYS A 90 3.87 13.64 10.13
CA LYS A 90 2.47 13.34 10.46
C LYS A 90 2.36 12.59 11.78
N THR A 91 1.33 12.92 12.54
CA THR A 91 0.98 12.21 13.78
C THR A 91 -0.29 11.41 13.58
N ARG A 92 -0.22 10.09 13.78
CA ARG A 92 -1.37 9.20 13.60
C ARG A 92 -2.19 9.19 14.88
N GLN A 93 -3.11 10.13 14.99
CA GLN A 93 -4.16 10.05 16.02
C GLN A 93 -5.20 9.01 15.59
N ARG A 94 -5.75 8.27 16.56
CA ARG A 94 -6.91 7.40 16.33
C ARG A 94 -8.11 8.30 16.01
N GLN A 95 -8.38 8.54 14.73
CA GLN A 95 -9.62 9.20 14.34
C GLN A 95 -10.79 8.27 14.66
N ARG A 96 -11.70 8.72 15.55
CA ARG A 96 -13.02 8.14 15.75
C ARG A 96 -13.98 8.87 14.81
N GLY A 97 -14.42 8.23 13.73
CA GLY A 97 -15.43 8.80 12.83
C GLY A 97 -15.23 8.47 11.35
N PRO A 98 -16.14 8.92 10.47
CA PRO A 98 -16.16 8.60 9.03
C PRO A 98 -15.13 9.37 8.19
N ALA A 99 -14.22 10.14 8.79
CA ALA A 99 -13.23 11.00 8.12
C ALA A 99 -12.01 10.25 7.55
N GLN A 100 -12.19 8.98 7.19
CA GLN A 100 -11.21 8.26 6.39
C GLN A 100 -11.28 8.89 4.99
N TYR A 101 -10.18 9.49 4.51
CA TYR A 101 -10.02 10.10 3.16
C TYR A 101 -10.22 11.63 3.02
N GLU A 102 -10.23 12.41 4.09
CA GLU A 102 -10.17 13.87 3.96
C GLU A 102 -8.74 14.38 3.76
N LYS A 103 -8.60 15.45 2.98
CA LYS A 103 -7.32 16.16 2.86
C LYS A 103 -6.95 16.71 4.23
N THR A 104 -5.68 16.63 4.60
CA THR A 104 -5.13 17.14 5.88
C THR A 104 -5.16 18.67 5.99
N GLY A 105 -5.69 19.38 4.98
CA GLY A 105 -5.69 20.85 4.91
C GLY A 105 -4.36 21.46 4.45
N ASN A 106 -3.28 20.68 4.40
CA ASN A 106 -1.98 21.14 3.91
C ASN A 106 -1.95 21.20 2.37
N PRO A 107 -1.38 22.27 1.77
CA PRO A 107 -1.16 22.31 0.33
C PRO A 107 -0.03 21.34 -0.03
N GLY A 108 -0.37 20.10 -0.38
CA GLY A 108 0.62 19.15 -0.86
C GLY A 108 1.04 19.42 -2.30
N ARG A 109 2.25 18.96 -2.62
CA ARG A 109 2.81 19.00 -3.97
C ARG A 109 2.90 17.58 -4.50
N ARG A 110 2.18 17.31 -5.59
CA ARG A 110 2.34 16.07 -6.35
C ARG A 110 3.76 15.97 -6.89
N ARG A 111 4.39 14.82 -6.70
CA ARG A 111 5.72 14.50 -7.24
C ARG A 111 5.68 13.16 -7.92
N VAL A 112 6.53 12.98 -8.94
CA VAL A 112 6.72 11.70 -9.59
C VAL A 112 7.99 11.07 -9.03
N ILE A 113 7.90 9.83 -8.57
CA ILE A 113 9.02 9.01 -8.09
C ILE A 113 9.13 7.74 -8.95
N SER A 114 10.29 7.09 -8.91
CA SER A 114 10.55 5.86 -9.66
C SER A 114 10.64 4.60 -8.78
N GLU A 115 10.00 3.51 -9.17
CA GLU A 115 10.15 2.19 -8.54
C GLU A 115 10.30 1.11 -9.62
N ALA A 116 11.46 0.44 -9.68
CA ALA A 116 11.74 -0.65 -10.63
C ALA A 116 11.44 -0.31 -12.11
N GLY A 117 11.94 0.85 -12.56
CA GLY A 117 11.72 1.38 -13.91
C GLY A 117 10.31 1.94 -14.19
N LEU A 118 9.42 1.99 -13.19
CA LEU A 118 8.07 2.55 -13.32
C LEU A 118 7.96 3.87 -12.56
N LYS A 119 7.00 4.71 -12.96
CA LYS A 119 6.77 6.05 -12.39
C LYS A 119 5.47 6.11 -11.61
N PHE A 120 5.47 6.74 -10.45
CA PHE A 120 4.29 6.91 -9.61
C PHE A 120 4.19 8.34 -9.10
N GLU A 121 2.99 8.89 -9.15
CA GLU A 121 2.68 10.14 -8.47
C GLU A 121 2.47 9.87 -6.97
N VAL A 122 3.14 10.65 -6.13
CA VAL A 122 3.00 10.68 -4.67
C VAL A 122 2.67 12.09 -4.17
N ASP A 123 2.00 12.16 -3.03
CA ASP A 123 1.76 13.40 -2.27
C ASP A 123 1.99 13.11 -0.78
N LEU A 124 3.10 13.62 -0.24
CA LEU A 124 3.50 13.32 1.13
C LEU A 124 2.71 14.12 2.17
N HIS A 125 1.99 15.18 1.78
CA HIS A 125 1.43 16.14 2.73
C HIS A 125 -0.11 16.13 2.77
N SER A 126 -0.79 16.08 1.62
CA SER A 126 -2.23 16.35 1.53
C SER A 126 -3.12 15.24 2.08
N TYR A 127 -2.64 14.00 2.13
CA TYR A 127 -3.45 12.82 2.46
C TYR A 127 -2.86 12.07 3.65
N LEU A 128 -3.61 11.13 4.23
CA LEU A 128 -3.08 10.25 5.29
C LEU A 128 -1.90 9.43 4.75
N ASP A 129 -2.11 8.73 3.65
CA ASP A 129 -1.11 7.94 2.93
C ASP A 129 -0.49 8.74 1.77
N THR A 130 0.64 8.28 1.27
CA THR A 130 1.49 9.04 0.32
C THR A 130 1.13 8.85 -1.15
N GLY A 131 0.24 7.92 -1.48
CA GLY A 131 -0.04 7.52 -2.86
C GLY A 131 0.65 6.22 -3.30
N LEU A 132 1.59 5.68 -2.52
CA LEU A 132 2.26 4.41 -2.81
C LEU A 132 2.60 3.65 -1.51
N PHE A 133 2.03 2.47 -1.33
CA PHE A 133 2.38 1.57 -0.22
C PHE A 133 3.69 0.84 -0.51
N LEU A 134 4.77 1.29 0.11
CA LEU A 134 6.13 0.81 -0.13
C LEU A 134 6.34 -0.66 0.29
N ASP A 135 5.61 -1.11 1.31
CA ASP A 135 5.62 -2.50 1.81
C ASP A 135 5.16 -3.52 0.76
N HIS A 136 4.36 -3.10 -0.22
CA HIS A 136 3.85 -3.99 -1.27
C HIS A 136 4.73 -4.12 -2.51
N ARG A 137 5.96 -3.58 -2.51
CA ARG A 137 6.82 -3.58 -3.70
C ARG A 137 7.16 -4.98 -4.23
N GLU A 138 7.38 -5.95 -3.34
CA GLU A 138 7.69 -7.32 -3.76
C GLU A 138 6.45 -8.02 -4.31
N THR A 139 5.27 -7.75 -3.74
CA THR A 139 3.98 -8.21 -4.30
C THR A 139 3.76 -7.64 -5.70
N ARG A 140 4.01 -6.34 -5.90
CA ARG A 140 3.92 -5.68 -7.22
C ARG A 140 4.88 -6.33 -8.22
N ALA A 141 6.13 -6.54 -7.83
CA ALA A 141 7.12 -7.19 -8.67
C ALA A 141 6.75 -8.64 -9.02
N LEU A 142 6.17 -9.38 -8.06
CA LEU A 142 5.69 -10.75 -8.28
C LEU A 142 4.54 -10.80 -9.30
N ILE A 143 3.56 -9.89 -9.18
CA ILE A 143 2.44 -9.78 -10.12
C ILE A 143 2.95 -9.45 -11.53
N ARG A 144 3.87 -8.47 -11.66
CA ARG A 144 4.47 -8.11 -12.96
C ARG A 144 5.12 -9.30 -13.67
N ARG A 145 5.72 -10.23 -12.93
CA ARG A 145 6.34 -11.44 -13.50
C ARG A 145 5.36 -12.54 -13.89
N ARG A 146 4.10 -12.50 -13.44
CA ARG A 146 3.12 -13.60 -13.59
C ARG A 146 1.90 -13.25 -14.45
N ILE A 147 1.81 -12.03 -14.93
CA ILE A 147 0.61 -11.49 -15.58
C ILE A 147 0.63 -11.56 -17.11
N GLU A 148 1.77 -11.84 -17.73
CA GLU A 148 1.93 -11.77 -19.19
C GLU A 148 0.78 -12.49 -19.92
N GLY A 149 0.14 -11.80 -20.86
CA GLY A 149 -0.95 -12.36 -21.66
C GLY A 149 -2.25 -12.61 -20.89
N ARG A 150 -2.40 -12.12 -19.65
CA ARG A 150 -3.59 -12.33 -18.81
C ARG A 150 -4.32 -11.02 -18.51
N ARG A 151 -5.62 -11.14 -18.21
CA ARG A 151 -6.43 -10.02 -17.69
C ARG A 151 -6.28 -9.93 -16.17
N MET A 152 -6.03 -8.72 -15.65
CA MET A 152 -5.97 -8.47 -14.21
C MET A 152 -7.23 -7.79 -13.68
N LEU A 153 -7.73 -8.23 -12.52
CA LEU A 153 -8.65 -7.46 -11.68
C LEU A 153 -7.90 -6.93 -10.44
N ASN A 154 -7.97 -5.63 -10.17
CA ASN A 154 -7.39 -4.99 -9.00
C ASN A 154 -8.52 -4.37 -8.16
N LEU A 155 -8.83 -4.98 -7.01
CA LEU A 155 -9.91 -4.58 -6.12
C LEU A 155 -9.36 -3.76 -4.95
N PHE A 156 -10.11 -2.71 -4.56
CA PHE A 156 -9.63 -1.70 -3.63
C PHE A 156 -8.36 -1.02 -4.17
N ALA A 157 -8.44 -0.64 -5.44
CA ALA A 157 -7.27 -0.34 -6.26
C ALA A 157 -6.43 0.84 -5.76
N TYR A 158 -6.99 1.74 -4.94
CA TYR A 158 -6.34 2.96 -4.48
C TYR A 158 -5.77 3.73 -5.70
N THR A 159 -4.49 4.08 -5.69
CA THR A 159 -3.79 4.79 -6.78
C THR A 159 -3.29 3.86 -7.89
N GLY A 160 -3.68 2.58 -7.86
CA GLY A 160 -3.54 1.65 -8.97
C GLY A 160 -2.11 1.18 -9.25
N SER A 161 -1.21 1.25 -8.26
CA SER A 161 0.19 0.85 -8.42
C SER A 161 0.34 -0.58 -8.94
N PHE A 162 -0.50 -1.51 -8.47
CA PHE A 162 -0.56 -2.88 -8.98
C PHE A 162 -1.02 -2.98 -10.43
N SER A 163 -1.97 -2.15 -10.86
CA SER A 163 -2.43 -2.12 -12.25
C SER A 163 -1.34 -1.60 -13.19
N VAL A 164 -0.55 -0.61 -12.76
CA VAL A 164 0.64 -0.15 -13.51
C VAL A 164 1.68 -1.27 -13.64
N TYR A 165 1.99 -1.97 -12.54
CA TYR A 165 2.92 -3.11 -12.58
C TYR A 165 2.42 -4.24 -13.48
N ALA A 166 1.11 -4.49 -13.49
CA ALA A 166 0.51 -5.50 -14.35
C ALA A 166 0.58 -5.11 -15.84
N ALA A 167 0.24 -3.86 -16.17
CA ALA A 167 0.38 -3.34 -17.53
C ALA A 167 1.84 -3.44 -18.02
N ALA A 168 2.80 -3.05 -17.17
CA ALA A 168 4.24 -3.18 -17.42
C ALA A 168 4.75 -4.62 -17.49
N GLY A 169 3.96 -5.60 -17.07
CA GLY A 169 4.23 -7.04 -17.16
C GLY A 169 3.56 -7.70 -18.36
N GLY A 170 2.94 -6.93 -19.26
CA GLY A 170 2.28 -7.47 -20.45
C GLY A 170 0.85 -7.98 -20.19
N ALA A 171 0.16 -7.44 -19.18
CA ALA A 171 -1.27 -7.72 -19.01
C ALA A 171 -2.06 -7.33 -20.26
N LEU A 172 -2.95 -8.21 -20.74
CA LEU A 172 -3.85 -7.91 -21.87
C LEU A 172 -4.81 -6.76 -21.55
N ALA A 173 -5.27 -6.72 -20.31
CA ALA A 173 -6.10 -5.66 -19.79
C ALA A 173 -6.04 -5.62 -18.27
N THR A 174 -6.30 -4.47 -17.67
CA THR A 174 -6.49 -4.34 -16.22
C THR A 174 -7.83 -3.70 -15.91
N THR A 175 -8.54 -4.19 -14.91
CA THR A 175 -9.73 -3.53 -14.35
C THR A 175 -9.43 -3.12 -12.92
N SER A 176 -9.40 -1.81 -12.65
CA SER A 176 -9.14 -1.25 -11.32
C SER A 176 -10.44 -0.75 -10.69
N VAL A 177 -10.81 -1.30 -9.54
CA VAL A 177 -12.09 -1.00 -8.86
C VAL A 177 -11.83 -0.28 -7.54
N ASP A 178 -12.44 0.90 -7.37
CA ASP A 178 -12.36 1.68 -6.13
C ASP A 178 -13.62 2.56 -5.96
N LEU A 179 -13.96 2.93 -4.73
CA LEU A 179 -15.10 3.83 -4.44
C LEU A 179 -14.78 5.31 -4.69
N SER A 180 -13.49 5.66 -4.68
CA SER A 180 -12.99 7.04 -4.71
C SER A 180 -12.66 7.49 -6.14
N ASN A 181 -13.42 8.45 -6.65
CA ASN A 181 -13.06 9.14 -7.90
C ASN A 181 -11.69 9.82 -7.82
N THR A 182 -11.29 10.31 -6.65
CA THR A 182 -9.96 10.90 -6.44
C THR A 182 -8.87 9.89 -6.72
N TYR A 183 -9.01 8.66 -6.21
CA TYR A 183 -8.04 7.60 -6.39
C TYR A 183 -8.09 6.99 -7.79
N LEU A 184 -9.27 6.81 -8.38
CA LEU A 184 -9.38 6.39 -9.79
C LEU A 184 -8.74 7.42 -10.74
N ASN A 185 -8.94 8.72 -10.50
CA ASN A 185 -8.26 9.76 -11.27
C ASN A 185 -6.74 9.75 -11.04
N TRP A 186 -6.27 9.35 -9.85
CA TRP A 186 -4.85 9.16 -9.57
C TRP A 186 -4.30 7.93 -10.30
N THR A 187 -5.02 6.81 -10.29
CA THR A 187 -4.71 5.61 -11.07
C THR A 187 -4.56 5.93 -12.56
N ARG A 188 -5.48 6.72 -13.13
CA ARG A 188 -5.39 7.22 -14.51
C ARG A 188 -4.05 7.92 -14.78
N ARG A 189 -3.66 8.85 -13.89
CA ARG A 189 -2.39 9.58 -14.03
C ARG A 189 -1.19 8.63 -13.92
N ASN A 190 -1.22 7.69 -12.98
CA ASN A 190 -0.15 6.69 -12.83
C ASN A 190 -0.02 5.78 -14.07
N LEU A 191 -1.12 5.33 -14.66
CA LEU A 191 -1.09 4.59 -15.93
C LEU A 191 -0.52 5.45 -17.07
N THR A 192 -1.00 6.69 -17.20
CA THR A 192 -0.55 7.64 -18.22
C THR A 192 0.95 7.96 -18.10
N LEU A 193 1.47 8.14 -16.89
CA LEU A 193 2.90 8.39 -16.61
C LEU A 193 3.82 7.27 -17.13
N ASN A 194 3.28 6.07 -17.33
CA ASN A 194 4.00 4.90 -17.83
C ASN A 194 3.59 4.52 -19.27
N GLY A 195 2.85 5.38 -19.96
CA GLY A 195 2.47 5.17 -21.36
C GLY A 195 1.34 4.14 -21.58
N PHE A 196 0.58 3.79 -20.54
CA PHE A 196 -0.50 2.82 -20.64
C PHE A 196 -1.84 3.50 -20.93
N ALA A 197 -2.47 3.12 -22.05
CA ALA A 197 -3.71 3.71 -22.53
C ALA A 197 -4.96 3.16 -21.81
N GLU A 198 -5.92 4.03 -21.49
CA GLU A 198 -7.14 3.66 -20.75
C GLU A 198 -8.03 2.64 -21.49
N GLU A 199 -7.90 2.50 -22.81
CA GLU A 199 -8.65 1.53 -23.62
C GLU A 199 -8.47 0.08 -23.13
N ASN A 200 -7.25 -0.28 -22.69
CA ASN A 200 -6.93 -1.61 -22.15
C ASN A 200 -6.93 -1.63 -20.62
N HIS A 201 -7.02 -0.47 -19.96
CA HIS A 201 -6.86 -0.32 -18.52
C HIS A 201 -8.06 0.42 -17.92
N GLN A 202 -9.13 -0.34 -17.67
CA GLN A 202 -10.43 0.16 -17.21
C GLN A 202 -10.39 0.59 -15.75
N LEU A 203 -11.06 1.71 -15.47
CA LEU A 203 -11.24 2.26 -14.12
C LEU A 203 -12.72 2.24 -13.77
N VAL A 204 -13.08 1.52 -12.72
CA VAL A 204 -14.48 1.29 -12.36
C VAL A 204 -14.76 1.84 -10.97
N ARG A 205 -15.62 2.85 -10.90
CA ARG A 205 -16.11 3.36 -9.63
C ARG A 205 -17.26 2.50 -9.13
N SER A 206 -17.00 1.66 -8.15
CA SER A 206 -18.00 0.74 -7.60
C SER A 206 -17.65 0.33 -6.17
N ASP A 207 -18.65 -0.04 -5.38
CA ASP A 207 -18.42 -0.92 -4.25
C ASP A 207 -17.90 -2.28 -4.76
N VAL A 208 -16.96 -2.89 -4.04
CA VAL A 208 -16.31 -4.13 -4.49
C VAL A 208 -17.27 -5.33 -4.41
N PHE A 209 -18.18 -5.40 -3.43
CA PHE A 209 -19.15 -6.49 -3.38
C PHE A 209 -20.14 -6.39 -4.53
N GLU A 210 -20.64 -5.18 -4.82
CA GLU A 210 -21.52 -4.92 -5.96
C GLU A 210 -20.81 -5.27 -7.28
N PHE A 211 -19.55 -4.83 -7.43
CA PHE A 211 -18.75 -5.15 -8.61
C PHE A 211 -18.60 -6.65 -8.81
N LEU A 212 -18.22 -7.39 -7.76
CA LEU A 212 -18.02 -8.84 -7.81
C LEU A 212 -19.31 -9.57 -8.17
N GLN A 213 -20.45 -9.17 -7.59
CA GLN A 213 -21.76 -9.73 -7.92
C GLN A 213 -22.10 -9.53 -9.40
N ARG A 214 -21.96 -8.29 -9.90
CA ARG A 214 -22.23 -7.97 -11.31
C ARG A 214 -21.26 -8.71 -12.24
N ALA A 215 -19.98 -8.75 -11.91
CA ALA A 215 -18.98 -9.47 -12.69
C ALA A 215 -19.28 -10.97 -12.79
N GLY A 216 -19.82 -11.58 -11.73
CA GLY A 216 -20.29 -12.97 -11.73
C GLY A 216 -21.50 -13.20 -12.65
N ILE A 217 -22.48 -12.30 -12.61
CA ILE A 217 -23.66 -12.34 -13.52
C ILE A 217 -23.23 -12.19 -14.97
N GLU A 218 -22.31 -11.27 -15.24
CA GLU A 218 -21.73 -11.01 -16.56
C GLU A 218 -20.71 -12.08 -17.00
N ARG A 219 -20.44 -13.09 -16.15
CA ARG A 219 -19.46 -14.16 -16.38
C ARG A 219 -18.08 -13.64 -16.80
N ARG A 220 -17.65 -12.53 -16.20
CA ARG A 220 -16.29 -12.00 -16.41
C ARG A 220 -15.28 -12.97 -15.82
N VAL A 221 -14.14 -13.09 -16.50
CA VAL A 221 -13.03 -13.93 -16.04
C VAL A 221 -11.70 -13.18 -16.09
N TYR A 222 -10.83 -13.49 -15.13
CA TYR A 222 -9.53 -12.88 -14.97
C TYR A 222 -8.47 -13.95 -14.77
N GLY A 223 -7.30 -13.75 -15.36
CA GLY A 223 -6.16 -14.64 -15.10
C GLY A 223 -5.53 -14.33 -13.75
N LEU A 224 -5.54 -13.08 -13.32
CA LEU A 224 -5.01 -12.68 -12.02
C LEU A 224 -5.96 -11.71 -11.33
N ILE A 225 -6.23 -11.94 -10.05
CA ILE A 225 -7.01 -11.04 -9.22
C ILE A 225 -6.15 -10.62 -8.03
N LEU A 226 -6.12 -9.32 -7.74
CA LEU A 226 -5.60 -8.78 -6.49
C LEU A 226 -6.77 -8.28 -5.64
N LEU A 227 -6.82 -8.74 -4.40
CA LEU A 227 -7.74 -8.34 -3.36
C LEU A 227 -6.94 -7.82 -2.15
N ASP A 228 -6.82 -6.50 -2.02
CA ASP A 228 -6.12 -5.83 -0.91
C ASP A 228 -7.04 -4.85 -0.15
N PRO A 229 -8.06 -5.35 0.56
CA PRO A 229 -9.05 -4.52 1.23
C PRO A 229 -8.48 -3.79 2.46
N PRO A 230 -9.02 -2.59 2.78
CA PRO A 230 -8.76 -1.99 4.08
C PRO A 230 -9.31 -2.89 5.20
N SER A 231 -8.66 -2.85 6.37
CA SER A 231 -9.08 -3.62 7.56
C SER A 231 -10.54 -3.36 7.98
N PHE A 232 -11.01 -2.13 7.76
CA PHE A 232 -12.36 -1.66 8.05
C PHE A 232 -12.68 -0.49 7.10
N SER A 233 -13.93 -0.40 6.63
CA SER A 233 -14.39 0.72 5.81
C SER A 233 -15.80 1.13 6.22
N ASN A 234 -15.95 2.38 6.64
CA ASN A 234 -17.22 3.04 6.93
C ASN A 234 -17.51 4.08 5.83
N SER A 235 -17.64 3.64 4.59
CA SER A 235 -18.07 4.55 3.53
C SER A 235 -19.59 4.73 3.60
N LYS A 236 -20.06 5.97 3.72
CA LYS A 236 -21.49 6.33 3.59
C LYS A 236 -22.12 5.88 2.27
N LYS A 237 -21.28 5.54 1.27
CA LYS A 237 -21.68 5.05 -0.05
C LYS A 237 -21.76 3.52 -0.13
N MET A 238 -21.38 2.80 0.92
CA MET A 238 -21.60 1.36 1.02
C MET A 238 -22.93 1.09 1.72
N GLN A 239 -23.69 0.10 1.23
CA GLN A 239 -24.92 -0.34 1.91
C GLN A 239 -24.62 -1.02 3.26
N ALA A 240 -23.40 -1.50 3.48
CA ALA A 240 -22.94 -2.11 4.73
C ALA A 240 -21.47 -1.78 5.02
N THR A 241 -21.12 -1.66 6.30
CA THR A 241 -19.72 -1.54 6.77
C THR A 241 -18.92 -2.80 6.44
N LEU A 242 -17.72 -2.65 5.85
CA LEU A 242 -16.77 -3.75 5.67
C LEU A 242 -16.03 -4.01 6.98
N ASP A 243 -16.12 -5.24 7.51
CA ASP A 243 -15.17 -5.79 8.47
C ASP A 243 -14.43 -6.94 7.80
N LEU A 244 -13.13 -6.78 7.57
CA LEU A 244 -12.37 -7.77 6.83
C LEU A 244 -12.34 -9.17 7.50
N GLN A 245 -12.30 -9.26 8.83
CA GLN A 245 -12.29 -10.58 9.48
C GLN A 245 -13.62 -11.31 9.28
N ARG A 246 -14.74 -10.57 9.27
CA ARG A 246 -16.07 -11.15 9.00
C ARG A 246 -16.25 -11.46 7.51
N ASP A 247 -15.81 -10.57 6.64
CA ASP A 247 -16.26 -10.56 5.24
C ASP A 247 -15.24 -11.17 4.25
N HIS A 248 -14.00 -11.43 4.66
CA HIS A 248 -12.95 -11.93 3.75
C HIS A 248 -13.34 -13.23 3.03
N ARG A 249 -14.07 -14.14 3.70
CA ARG A 249 -14.50 -15.39 3.08
C ARG A 249 -15.33 -15.15 1.83
N ARG A 250 -16.37 -14.33 1.95
CA ARG A 250 -17.27 -13.98 0.83
C ARG A 250 -16.51 -13.26 -0.29
N LEU A 251 -15.58 -12.36 0.05
CA LEU A 251 -14.77 -11.66 -0.94
C LEU A 251 -13.86 -12.63 -1.72
N ILE A 252 -13.17 -13.53 -1.01
CA ILE A 252 -12.27 -14.51 -1.61
C ILE A 252 -13.06 -15.48 -2.48
N GLU A 253 -14.14 -16.08 -1.97
CA GLU A 253 -14.98 -17.02 -2.73
C GLU A 253 -15.53 -16.38 -4.02
N ALA A 254 -15.98 -15.12 -3.96
CA ALA A 254 -16.43 -14.39 -5.13
C ALA A 254 -15.30 -14.13 -6.14
N CYS A 255 -14.08 -13.84 -5.67
CA CYS A 255 -12.92 -13.71 -6.56
C CYS A 255 -12.55 -15.04 -7.22
N LEU A 256 -12.55 -16.15 -6.46
CA LEU A 256 -12.26 -17.49 -6.98
C LEU A 256 -13.23 -17.88 -8.10
N GLY A 257 -14.50 -17.50 -7.99
CA GLY A 257 -15.50 -17.72 -9.04
C GLY A 257 -15.29 -16.91 -10.34
N LEU A 258 -14.37 -15.94 -10.34
CA LEU A 258 -14.03 -15.12 -11.50
C LEU A 258 -12.64 -15.46 -12.08
N LEU A 259 -11.96 -16.47 -11.56
CA LEU A 259 -10.67 -16.92 -12.10
C LEU A 259 -10.88 -17.76 -13.36
N THR A 260 -9.97 -17.60 -14.33
CA THR A 260 -9.81 -18.57 -15.41
C THR A 260 -9.19 -19.86 -14.86
N PRO A 261 -9.29 -21.00 -15.56
CA PRO A 261 -8.43 -22.16 -15.28
C PRO A 261 -6.95 -21.74 -15.19
N GLY A 262 -6.22 -22.23 -14.19
CA GLY A 262 -4.85 -21.79 -13.88
C GLY A 262 -4.73 -20.35 -13.37
N GLY A 263 -5.85 -19.71 -13.04
CA GLY A 263 -5.94 -18.36 -12.49
C GLY A 263 -5.35 -18.24 -11.09
N GLU A 264 -4.87 -17.05 -10.74
CA GLU A 264 -4.29 -16.76 -9.43
C GLU A 264 -5.01 -15.59 -8.74
N LEU A 265 -5.42 -15.79 -7.49
CA LEU A 265 -5.90 -14.73 -6.61
C LEU A 265 -4.82 -14.42 -5.56
N TYR A 266 -4.38 -13.17 -5.51
CA TYR A 266 -3.57 -12.61 -4.44
C TYR A 266 -4.49 -11.91 -3.45
N PHE A 267 -4.51 -12.41 -2.21
CA PHE A 267 -5.20 -11.77 -1.10
C PHE A 267 -4.16 -11.18 -0.13
N SER A 268 -4.27 -9.89 0.17
CA SER A 268 -3.40 -9.22 1.13
C SER A 268 -4.21 -8.54 2.23
N THR A 269 -3.61 -8.39 3.41
CA THR A 269 -4.14 -7.53 4.45
C THR A 269 -3.09 -7.06 5.45
N ASN A 270 -3.29 -5.83 5.94
CA ASN A 270 -2.57 -5.27 7.09
C ASN A 270 -3.33 -5.41 8.42
N LYS A 271 -4.46 -6.13 8.45
CA LYS A 271 -5.26 -6.30 9.68
C LYS A 271 -4.48 -7.10 10.72
N ARG A 272 -4.15 -6.45 11.83
CA ARG A 272 -3.50 -7.11 12.97
C ARG A 272 -4.37 -8.24 13.51
N ARG A 273 -3.74 -9.38 13.80
CA ARG A 273 -4.38 -10.61 14.31
C ARG A 273 -5.43 -11.20 13.37
N PHE A 274 -5.36 -10.89 12.07
CA PHE A 274 -6.20 -11.54 11.06
C PHE A 274 -6.01 -13.06 11.07
N LYS A 275 -7.10 -13.79 10.97
CA LYS A 275 -7.13 -15.25 10.78
C LYS A 275 -7.89 -15.56 9.49
N LEU A 276 -7.25 -16.28 8.58
CA LEU A 276 -7.92 -16.78 7.38
C LEU A 276 -8.98 -17.82 7.77
N ASP A 277 -10.12 -17.81 7.10
CA ASP A 277 -11.18 -18.81 7.30
C ASP A 277 -10.62 -20.23 7.08
N PRO A 278 -10.88 -21.18 8.01
CA PRO A 278 -10.33 -22.53 7.91
C PRO A 278 -10.73 -23.30 6.66
N ALA A 279 -11.92 -23.02 6.08
CA ALA A 279 -12.36 -23.66 4.84
C ALA A 279 -11.52 -23.17 3.65
N LEU A 280 -11.17 -21.88 3.62
CA LEU A 280 -10.27 -21.32 2.62
C LEU A 280 -8.84 -21.83 2.78
N ALA A 281 -8.36 -21.89 4.03
CA ALA A 281 -7.02 -22.38 4.34
C ALA A 281 -6.81 -23.85 3.95
N SER A 282 -7.89 -24.64 3.92
CA SER A 282 -7.86 -26.06 3.54
C SER A 282 -7.91 -26.29 2.02
N LEU A 283 -8.03 -25.24 1.20
CA LEU A 283 -8.05 -25.40 -0.25
C LEU A 283 -6.66 -25.82 -0.78
N PRO A 284 -6.57 -26.80 -1.69
CA PRO A 284 -5.29 -27.37 -2.16
C PRO A 284 -4.38 -26.37 -2.90
N GLY A 285 -4.92 -25.22 -3.33
CA GLY A 285 -4.16 -24.14 -3.98
C GLY A 285 -3.90 -22.92 -3.10
N CYS A 286 -4.23 -22.97 -1.81
CA CYS A 286 -4.02 -21.87 -0.86
C CYS A 286 -2.62 -21.94 -0.23
N GLU A 287 -1.83 -20.88 -0.37
CA GLU A 287 -0.48 -20.76 0.18
C GLU A 287 -0.28 -19.37 0.80
N GLU A 288 0.23 -19.30 2.03
CA GLU A 288 0.67 -18.01 2.59
C GLU A 288 2.07 -17.67 2.06
N ILE A 289 2.19 -16.53 1.41
CA ILE A 289 3.42 -16.04 0.75
C ILE A 289 3.93 -14.74 1.39
N THR A 290 3.59 -14.50 2.66
CA THR A 290 3.99 -13.31 3.42
C THR A 290 5.50 -13.07 3.36
N ASP A 291 6.33 -14.10 3.59
CA ASP A 291 7.80 -13.96 3.56
C ASP A 291 8.36 -13.65 2.18
N GLN A 292 7.68 -14.07 1.10
CA GLN A 292 8.06 -13.79 -0.28
C GLN A 292 7.69 -12.36 -0.70
N THR A 293 6.72 -11.75 0.00
CA THR A 293 6.15 -10.46 -0.36
C THR A 293 6.55 -9.33 0.59
N LEU A 294 7.25 -9.64 1.69
CA LEU A 294 7.78 -8.65 2.62
C LEU A 294 9.17 -8.19 2.19
N PRO A 295 9.33 -6.90 1.83
CA PRO A 295 10.63 -6.35 1.51
C PRO A 295 11.52 -6.17 2.74
N ASP A 296 12.84 -6.19 2.53
CA ASP A 296 13.84 -6.19 3.61
C ASP A 296 13.69 -5.01 4.59
N ASP A 297 13.34 -3.83 4.09
CA ASP A 297 13.15 -2.59 4.86
C ASP A 297 11.86 -2.58 5.69
N PHE A 298 11.00 -3.60 5.58
CA PHE A 298 9.80 -3.81 6.40
C PHE A 298 9.83 -5.09 7.25
N LYS A 299 10.93 -5.86 7.24
CA LYS A 299 11.01 -7.15 7.94
C LYS A 299 10.87 -7.07 9.47
N ARG A 300 11.29 -5.97 10.09
CA ARG A 300 11.27 -5.82 11.56
C ARG A 300 9.84 -5.83 12.12
N HIS A 301 8.92 -5.19 11.42
CA HIS A 301 7.51 -5.18 11.76
C HIS A 301 6.69 -5.46 10.50
N PRO A 302 6.31 -6.72 10.27
CA PRO A 302 5.54 -7.13 9.09
C PRO A 302 4.35 -6.19 8.86
N ALA A 303 4.37 -5.50 7.73
CA ALA A 303 3.37 -4.49 7.37
C ALA A 303 2.06 -5.12 6.87
N HIS A 304 2.17 -6.29 6.24
CA HIS A 304 1.05 -7.04 5.68
C HIS A 304 1.28 -8.56 5.83
N ARG A 305 0.21 -9.31 5.60
CA ARG A 305 0.23 -10.75 5.29
C ARG A 305 -0.35 -10.96 3.90
N CYS A 306 0.12 -11.96 3.18
CA CYS A 306 -0.34 -12.22 1.82
C CYS A 306 -0.51 -13.71 1.57
N TRP A 307 -1.59 -14.08 0.88
CA TRP A 307 -1.89 -15.42 0.42
C TRP A 307 -2.07 -15.41 -1.08
N ILE A 308 -1.74 -16.54 -1.69
CA ILE A 308 -2.13 -16.86 -3.05
C ILE A 308 -3.10 -18.04 -3.04
N PHE A 309 -4.13 -17.94 -3.87
CA PHE A 309 -5.04 -19.03 -4.18
C PHE A 309 -4.90 -19.35 -5.67
N ARG A 310 -4.60 -20.61 -5.99
CA ARG A 310 -4.50 -21.07 -7.37
C ARG A 310 -5.67 -21.99 -7.70
N GLN A 311 -6.32 -21.74 -8.83
CA GLN A 311 -7.31 -22.66 -9.35
C GLN A 311 -6.57 -23.76 -10.13
N ALA A 312 -6.83 -25.02 -9.74
CA ALA A 312 -6.33 -26.20 -10.45
C ALA A 312 -6.86 -26.26 -11.89
#